data_AF-A0A4R2E6Y2-F1
#
_entry.id   AF-A0A4R2E6Y2-F1
#
_cell.length_a   1.000
_cell.length_b   1.000
_cell.length_c   1.000
_cell.angle_alpha   90.00
_cell.angle_beta   90.00
_cell.angle_gamma   90.00
#
_symmetry.space_group_name_H-M   'P 1'
#
loop_
_entity.id
_entity.type
_entity.pdbx_description
1 polymer ?
#
loop_
_entity_poly.entity_id
_entity_poly.type
_entity_poly.pdbx_seq_one_letter_code
_entity_poly.pdbx_strand_id
1 'polypeptide(L)' 'MAYNRKNLLTKVVEIQEITLEHTRRGVNQEWIYFHLIFPQYRISKRTYYNYLGTAAKAELKRLNEQPKQGVLF' A
#
# COMPACT_ATOMS: atom_id res chain seq x y z
N MET A 1 14.59 -4.28 -15.67
CA MET A 1 13.71 -3.35 -14.92
C MET A 1 12.97 -4.15 -13.86
N ALA A 2 13.58 -4.33 -12.69
CA ALA A 2 12.93 -5.04 -11.60
C ALA A 2 11.72 -4.21 -11.16
N TYR A 3 10.51 -4.75 -11.32
CA TYR A 3 9.33 -4.17 -10.68
C TYR A 3 9.67 -4.03 -9.20
N ASN A 4 9.86 -2.80 -8.74
CA ASN A 4 10.25 -2.52 -7.36
C ASN A 4 9.07 -2.89 -6.48
N ARG A 5 8.99 -4.18 -6.10
CA ARG A 5 8.01 -4.73 -5.16
C ARG A 5 7.95 -3.88 -3.89
N LYS A 6 9.09 -3.30 -3.50
CA LYS A 6 9.20 -2.25 -2.48
C LYS A 6 8.29 -1.05 -2.75
N ASN A 7 8.34 -0.44 -3.93
CA ASN A 7 7.50 0.72 -4.30
C ASN A 7 6.00 0.36 -4.30
N LEU A 8 5.65 -0.84 -4.77
CA LEU A 8 4.28 -1.32 -4.71
C LEU A 8 3.81 -1.46 -3.26
N LEU A 9 4.59 -2.12 -2.40
CA LEU A 9 4.26 -2.30 -1.00
C LEU A 9 4.19 -0.97 -0.24
N THR A 10 5.09 -0.02 -0.54
CA THR A 10 5.03 1.34 0.02
C THR A 10 3.69 2.01 -0.33
N LYS A 11 3.27 1.93 -1.60
CA LYS A 11 1.98 2.47 -2.05
C LYS A 11 0.80 1.79 -1.34
N VAL A 12 0.86 0.47 -1.16
CA VAL A 12 -0.19 -0.27 -0.44
C VAL A 12 -0.28 0.17 1.03
N VAL A 13 0.86 0.35 1.70
CA VAL A 13 0.90 0.83 3.09
C VAL A 13 0.34 2.25 3.21
N GLU A 14 0.69 3.14 2.28
CA GLU A 14 0.19 4.51 2.24
C GLU A 14 -1.35 4.54 2.11
N ILE A 15 -1.91 3.74 1.18
CA ILE A 15 -3.36 3.61 1.01
C ILE A 15 -4.02 3.08 2.30
N GLN A 16 -3.43 2.07 2.94
CA GLN A 16 -3.94 1.53 4.20
C GLN A 16 -3.96 2.58 5.31
N GLU A 17 -2.94 3.44 5.39
CA GLU A 17 -2.84 4.49 6.41
C GLU A 17 -3.87 5.59 6.20
N ILE A 18 -4.05 6.05 4.95
CA ILE A 18 -5.11 7.00 4.59
C ILE A 18 -6.47 6.42 4.99
N THR A 19 -6.76 5.17 4.61
CA THR A 19 -8.04 4.55 4.96
C THR A 19 -8.22 4.45 6.47
N LEU A 20 -7.21 4.02 7.21
CA LEU A 20 -7.27 3.89 8.67
C LEU A 20 -7.51 5.25 9.35
N GLU A 21 -6.83 6.30 8.91
CA GLU A 21 -6.98 7.65 9.46
C GLU A 21 -8.40 8.18 9.27
N HIS A 22 -8.95 8.06 8.07
CA HIS A 22 -10.30 8.54 7.77
C HIS A 22 -11.39 7.66 8.38
N THR A 23 -11.19 6.34 8.45
CA THR A 23 -12.11 5.44 9.15
C THR A 23 -12.15 5.73 10.65
N ARG A 24 -11.01 6.07 11.29
CA ARG A 24 -11.00 6.53 12.70
C ARG A 24 -11.82 7.80 12.93
N ARG A 25 -11.97 8.64 11.90
CA ARG A 25 -12.82 9.84 11.92
C ARG A 25 -14.30 9.54 11.61
N GLY A 26 -14.65 8.27 11.38
CA GLY A 26 -16.02 7.83 11.08
C GLY A 26 -16.40 7.85 9.60
N VAL A 27 -15.43 8.00 8.69
CA VAL A 27 -15.70 8.05 7.25
C VAL A 27 -15.79 6.65 6.64
N ASN A 28 -16.78 6.44 5.77
CA ASN A 28 -16.97 5.19 5.05
C ASN A 28 -15.82 4.93 4.05
N GLN A 29 -15.35 3.69 4.00
CA GLN A 29 -14.35 3.21 3.04
C GLN A 29 -14.73 3.45 1.57
N GLU A 30 -16.02 3.39 1.22
CA GLU A 30 -16.45 3.74 -0.14
C GLU A 30 -16.21 5.22 -0.46
N TRP A 31 -16.52 6.10 0.49
CA TRP A 31 -16.28 7.53 0.31
C TRP A 31 -14.79 7.81 0.16
N ILE A 32 -13.96 7.20 1.02
CA ILE A 32 -12.49 7.27 0.96
C ILE A 32 -11.98 6.83 -0.41
N TYR A 33 -12.50 5.71 -0.92
CA TYR A 33 -12.11 5.23 -2.25
C TYR A 33 -12.43 6.25 -3.35
N PHE A 34 -13.65 6.76 -3.41
CA PHE A 34 -14.07 7.67 -4.48
C PHE A 34 -13.43 9.06 -4.38
N HIS A 35 -13.21 9.58 -3.18
CA HIS A 35 -12.76 10.97 -2.98
C HIS A 35 -11.26 11.11 -2.77
N LEU A 36 -10.57 10.10 -2.24
CA LEU A 36 -9.14 10.18 -1.91
C LEU A 36 -8.32 9.24 -2.79
N ILE A 37 -8.70 7.96 -2.86
CA ILE A 37 -7.84 6.94 -3.48
C ILE A 37 -7.92 6.94 -5.00
N PHE A 38 -9.13 6.95 -5.57
CA PHE A 38 -9.35 6.92 -7.02
C PHE A 38 -8.70 8.11 -7.75
N PRO A 39 -8.87 9.38 -7.33
CA PRO A 39 -8.27 10.51 -8.04
C PRO A 39 -6.72 10.49 -8.01
N GLN A 40 -6.13 10.01 -6.91
CA GLN A 40 -4.67 10.01 -6.72
C GLN A 40 -3.99 8.80 -7.38
N TYR A 41 -4.52 7.59 -7.18
CA TYR A 41 -3.86 6.35 -7.61
C TYR A 41 -4.48 5.72 -8.85
N ARG A 42 -5.68 6.16 -9.26
CA ARG A 42 -6.41 5.63 -10.44
C ARG A 42 -6.52 4.10 -10.44
N ILE A 43 -6.66 3.50 -9.25
CA ILE A 43 -6.83 2.05 -9.09
C ILE A 43 -8.29 1.67 -9.06
N SER A 44 -8.60 0.44 -9.48
CA SER A 44 -9.95 -0.10 -9.36
C SER A 44 -10.35 -0.34 -7.90
N LYS A 45 -11.66 -0.32 -7.62
CA LYS A 45 -12.21 -0.62 -6.29
C LYS A 45 -11.80 -2.02 -5.81
N ARG A 46 -11.74 -2.99 -6.73
CA ARG A 46 -11.25 -4.35 -6.44
C ARG A 46 -9.79 -4.33 -5.98
N THR A 47 -8.93 -3.59 -6.68
CA THR A 47 -7.52 -3.44 -6.31
C THR A 47 -7.37 -2.77 -4.94
N TYR A 48 -8.19 -1.77 -4.65
CA TYR A 48 -8.22 -1.11 -3.34
C TYR A 48 -8.54 -2.08 -2.21
N TYR A 49 -9.60 -2.89 -2.32
CA TYR A 49 -9.91 -3.88 -1.28
C TYR A 49 -8.85 -4.97 -1.16
N ASN A 50 -8.26 -5.41 -2.28
CA ASN A 50 -7.12 -6.34 -2.24
C ASN A 50 -5.95 -5.74 -1.44
N TYR A 51 -5.65 -4.46 -1.63
CA TYR A 51 -4.61 -3.74 -0.90
C TYR A 51 -4.92 -3.63 0.59
N LEU A 52 -6.17 -3.38 0.98
CA LEU A 52 -6.58 -3.37 2.39
C LEU A 52 -6.38 -4.73 3.08
N GLY A 53 -6.61 -5.84 2.37
CA GLY A 53 -6.40 -7.20 2.90
C GLY A 53 -4.95 -7.71 2.83
N THR A 54 -4.03 -6.97 2.19
CA THR A 54 -2.65 -7.41 2.01
C THR A 54 -1.81 -7.08 3.25
N ALA A 55 -0.99 -8.03 3.72
CA ALA A 55 -0.04 -7.84 4.83
C ALA A 55 1.20 -7.00 4.44
N ALA A 56 0.98 -5.83 3.83
CA ALA A 56 2.03 -5.03 3.21
C ALA A 56 3.09 -4.52 4.21
N LYS A 57 2.68 -4.14 5.43
CA LYS A 57 3.63 -3.73 6.48
C LYS A 57 4.62 -4.83 6.85
N ALA A 58 4.14 -6.08 6.99
CA ALA A 58 4.99 -7.23 7.31
C ALA A 58 5.92 -7.59 6.14
N GLU A 59 5.41 -7.52 4.91
CA GLU A 59 6.18 -7.82 3.70
C GLU A 59 7.27 -6.76 3.44
N LEU A 60 6.96 -5.48 3.66
CA LEU A 60 7.91 -4.38 3.53
C LEU A 60 9.01 -4.46 4.60
N LYS A 61 8.65 -4.84 5.83
CA LYS A 61 9.63 -5.11 6.89
C LYS A 61 10.60 -6.23 6.50
N ARG A 62 10.09 -7.36 6.00
CA ARG A 62 10.92 -8.47 5.50
C ARG A 62 11.85 -8.05 4.37
N LEU A 63 11.40 -7.19 3.45
CA LEU A 63 12.23 -6.69 2.36
C LEU A 63 13.31 -5.70 2.82
N ASN A 64 13.06 -4.92 3.87
CA ASN A 64 14.06 -4.04 4.45
C ASN A 64 15.07 -4.79 5.34
N GLU A 65 14.64 -5.88 5.98
CA GLU A 65 15.50 -6.73 6.82
C GLU A 65 16.35 -7.71 6.02
N GLN A 66 16.03 -7.97 4.75
CA GLN A 66 16.95 -8.66 3.86
C GLN A 66 18.16 -7.74 3.60
N PRO A 67 19.36 -8.07 4.11
CA PRO A 67 20.55 -7.34 3.72
C PRO A 67 20.69 -7.45 2.20
N LYS A 68 21.13 -6.38 1.55
CA LYS A 68 21.52 -6.38 0.13
C LYS A 68 22.59 -7.47 -0.07
N GLN A 69 22.19 -8.71 -0.32
CA GLN A 69 23.07 -9.73 -0.85
C GLN A 69 23.37 -9.31 -2.30
N GLY A 70 24.59 -8.84 -2.53
CA GLY A 70 25.11 -8.61 -3.88
C GLY A 70 25.80 -7.27 -4.09
N VAL A 71 26.88 -7.01 -3.36
CA VAL A 71 28.07 -6.38 -3.94
C VAL A 71 29.28 -7.02 -3.26
N LEU A 72 29.63 -8.20 -3.77
CA LEU A 72 30.95 -8.80 -3.68
C LEU A 72 31.48 -8.85 -5.11
N PHE A 73 32.09 -7.76 -5.56
CA PHE A 73 33.09 -7.73 -6.64
C PHE A 73 33.96 -6.50 -6.43
#